data_AF-A0A2S4LPE8-F1
#
_entry.id   AF-A0A2S4LPE8-F1
#
_cell.length_a   1.000
_cell.length_b   1.000
_cell.length_c   1.000
_cell.angle_alpha   90.00
_cell.angle_beta   90.00
_cell.angle_gamma   90.00
#
_symmetry.space_group_name_H-M   'P 1'
#
loop_
_entity.id
_entity.type
_entity.pdbx_description
1 polymer ?
#
loop_
_entity_poly.entity_id
_entity_poly.type
_entity_poly.pdbx_seq_one_letter_code
_entity_poly.pdbx_strand_id
1 'polypeptide(L)'
;MSFLIRAGLVIGVLSWLALQRQGEPAPTPPAVADAAAEAWEALPAPVRDAALREGAAEIGRRAGQALAALPSGRPASRDTLLDSDRKVPWRGAQTHGDRATVAQRGERASP
;
A
#
# COMPACT_ATOMS: atom_id res chain seq x y z
N MET A 1 -28.33 16.65 28.49
CA MET A 1 -27.86 15.26 28.27
C MET A 1 -27.10 15.12 26.94
N SER A 2 -27.51 15.78 25.87
CA SER A 2 -26.93 15.66 24.52
C SER A 2 -25.51 16.24 24.34
N PHE A 3 -25.08 17.16 25.22
CA PHE A 3 -23.75 17.78 25.16
C PHE A 3 -22.62 16.77 25.36
N LEU A 4 -22.76 15.86 26.34
CA LEU A 4 -21.75 14.84 26.63
C LEU A 4 -21.61 13.85 25.48
N ILE A 5 -22.72 13.45 24.87
CA ILE A 5 -22.73 12.57 23.69
C ILE A 5 -22.04 13.25 22.51
N ARG A 6 -22.37 14.51 22.24
CA ARG A 6 -21.79 15.27 21.14
C ARG A 6 -20.30 15.54 21.35
N ALA A 7 -19.90 15.87 22.58
CA ALA A 7 -18.50 16.07 22.95
C ALA A 7 -17.70 14.76 22.81
N GLY A 8 -18.22 13.65 23.32
CA GLY A 8 -17.58 12.33 23.17
C GLY A 8 -17.41 11.94 21.71
N LEU A 9 -18.42 12.18 20.87
CA LEU A 9 -18.36 11.88 19.45
C LEU A 9 -17.31 12.76 18.73
N VAL A 10 -17.25 14.06 19.04
CA VAL A 10 -16.24 14.98 18.48
C VAL A 10 -14.83 14.55 18.90
N ILE A 11 -14.63 14.21 20.16
CA ILE A 11 -13.33 13.75 20.68
C ILE A 11 -12.91 12.44 19.99
N GLY A 12 -13.84 11.49 19.83
CA GLY A 12 -13.57 10.23 19.14
C GLY A 12 -13.18 10.43 17.67
N VAL A 13 -13.91 11.28 16.94
CA VAL A 13 -13.62 11.58 15.53
C VAL A 13 -12.25 12.27 15.38
N LEU A 14 -11.95 13.27 16.21
CA LEU A 14 -10.66 13.97 16.18
C LEU A 14 -9.50 13.05 16.55
N SER A 15 -9.69 12.17 17.53
CA SER A 15 -8.69 11.17 17.91
C SER A 15 -8.42 10.17 16.79
N TRP A 16 -9.47 9.70 16.11
CA TRP A 16 -9.33 8.81 14.95
C TRP A 16 -8.62 9.51 13.80
N LEU A 17 -8.98 10.75 13.49
CA LEU A 17 -8.34 11.54 12.43
C LEU A 17 -6.86 11.81 12.76
N ALA A 18 -6.53 12.07 14.02
CA ALA A 18 -5.15 12.24 14.48
C ALA A 18 -4.33 10.96 14.30
N LEU A 19 -4.94 9.78 14.53
CA LEU A 19 -4.30 8.49 14.33
C LEU A 19 -4.03 8.21 12.84
N GLN A 20 -5.00 8.48 11.97
CA GLN A 20 -4.85 8.34 10.53
C GLN A 20 -3.79 9.29 9.96
N ARG A 21 -3.67 10.50 10.53
CA ARG A 21 -2.69 11.50 10.10
C ARG A 21 -1.25 11.15 10.49
N GLN A 22 -1.06 10.29 11.49
CA GLN A 22 0.27 9.88 11.93
C GLN A 22 0.89 8.80 11.03
N GLY A 23 0.11 8.18 10.14
CA GLY A 23 0.61 7.22 9.13
C GLY A 23 1.17 5.91 9.71
N GLU A 24 1.54 5.91 10.98
CA GLU A 24 1.85 4.74 11.76
C GLU A 24 0.55 4.20 12.35
N PRO A 25 0.11 2.98 11.99
CA PRO A 25 -0.87 2.29 12.80
C PRO A 25 -0.27 2.18 14.20
N ALA A 26 -0.75 3.00 15.13
CA ALA A 26 -0.33 2.90 16.52
C ALA A 26 -0.50 1.43 16.92
N PRO A 27 0.54 0.77 17.44
CA PRO A 27 0.45 -0.64 17.76
C PRO A 27 -0.69 -0.80 18.73
N THR A 28 -1.77 -1.43 18.27
CA THR A 28 -2.91 -1.76 19.12
C THR A 28 -2.32 -2.57 20.27
N PRO A 29 -2.47 -2.12 21.53
CA PRO A 29 -1.94 -2.88 22.65
C PRO A 29 -2.49 -4.30 22.56
N PRO A 30 -1.67 -5.34 22.74
CA PRO A 30 -2.11 -6.74 22.55
C PRO A 30 -3.39 -7.03 23.33
N ALA A 31 -3.50 -6.50 24.56
CA ALA A 31 -4.70 -6.61 25.40
C ALA A 31 -6.00 -6.07 24.77
N VAL A 32 -5.93 -5.05 23.92
CA VAL A 32 -7.11 -4.51 23.22
C VAL A 32 -7.49 -5.39 22.03
N ALA A 33 -6.51 -5.95 21.33
CA ALA A 33 -6.75 -6.91 20.25
C ALA A 33 -7.33 -8.22 20.80
N ASP A 34 -6.81 -8.70 21.93
CA ASP A 34 -7.28 -9.90 22.62
C ASP A 34 -8.71 -9.71 23.14
N ALA A 35 -9.01 -8.58 23.80
CA ALA A 35 -10.36 -8.28 24.26
C ALA A 35 -11.38 -8.16 23.11
N ALA A 36 -10.95 -7.62 21.96
CA ALA A 36 -11.80 -7.55 20.77
C ALA A 36 -12.04 -8.94 20.15
N ALA A 37 -11.02 -9.82 20.15
CA ALA A 37 -11.15 -11.20 19.69
C ALA A 37 -12.09 -12.00 20.62
N GLU A 38 -11.96 -11.86 21.94
CA GLU A 38 -12.86 -12.48 22.91
C GLU A 38 -14.30 -11.98 22.75
N ALA A 39 -14.49 -10.67 22.59
CA ALA A 39 -15.82 -10.10 22.34
C ALA A 39 -16.43 -10.63 21.03
N TRP A 40 -15.62 -10.82 19.98
CA TRP A 40 -16.05 -11.42 18.73
C TRP A 40 -16.45 -12.89 18.90
N GLU A 41 -15.64 -13.68 19.62
CA GLU A 41 -15.96 -15.09 19.89
C GLU A 41 -17.16 -15.28 20.83
N ALA A 42 -17.47 -14.28 21.66
CA ALA A 42 -18.66 -14.27 22.50
C ALA A 42 -19.97 -14.05 21.73
N LEU A 43 -19.94 -13.55 20.48
CA LEU A 43 -21.15 -13.40 19.67
C LEU A 43 -21.75 -14.77 19.32
N PRO A 44 -23.08 -14.89 19.16
CA PRO A 44 -23.68 -16.11 18.63
C PRO A 44 -23.19 -16.38 17.19
N ALA A 45 -22.89 -17.65 16.88
CA ALA A 45 -22.46 -18.10 15.55
C ALA A 45 -23.30 -17.53 14.38
N PRO A 46 -24.66 -17.54 14.41
CA PRO A 46 -25.44 -16.99 13.29
C PRO A 46 -25.22 -15.48 13.08
N VAL A 47 -24.87 -14.72 14.12
CA VAL A 47 -24.58 -13.28 14.03
C VAL A 47 -23.21 -13.06 13.41
N ARG A 48 -22.20 -13.85 13.80
CA ARG A 48 -20.87 -13.81 13.15
C ARG A 48 -20.97 -14.17 11.67
N ASP A 49 -21.72 -15.22 11.33
CA ASP A 49 -21.88 -15.66 9.94
C ASP A 49 -22.60 -14.60 9.09
N ALA A 50 -23.60 -13.92 9.66
CA ALA A 50 -24.25 -12.79 9.01
C ALA A 50 -23.28 -11.63 8.77
N ALA A 51 -22.52 -11.23 9.80
CA ALA A 51 -21.54 -10.16 9.70
C ALA A 51 -20.41 -10.48 8.69
N LEU A 52 -19.91 -11.72 8.65
CA LEU A 52 -18.92 -12.17 7.66
C LEU A 52 -19.48 -12.11 6.24
N ARG A 53 -20.72 -12.56 6.04
CA ARG A 53 -21.37 -12.57 4.72
C ARG A 53 -21.64 -11.17 4.20
N GLU A 54 -22.12 -10.28 5.07
CA GLU A 54 -22.34 -8.87 4.75
C GLU A 54 -21.01 -8.14 4.48
N GLY A 55 -19.99 -8.40 5.31
CA GLY A 55 -18.64 -7.87 5.11
C GLY A 55 -18.04 -8.31 3.78
N ALA A 56 -18.14 -9.59 3.43
CA ALA A 56 -17.66 -10.12 2.15
C ALA A 56 -18.41 -9.49 0.96
N ALA A 57 -19.73 -9.33 1.05
CA ALA A 57 -20.53 -8.69 0.01
C ALA A 57 -20.13 -7.21 -0.18
N GLU A 58 -19.88 -6.48 0.91
CA GLU A 58 -19.45 -5.09 0.86
C GLU A 58 -18.04 -4.93 0.29
N ILE A 59 -17.11 -5.82 0.65
CA ILE A 59 -15.77 -5.87 0.04
C ILE A 59 -15.88 -6.14 -1.46
N GLY A 60 -16.72 -7.10 -1.87
CA GLY A 60 -16.97 -7.39 -3.27
C GLY A 60 -17.53 -6.19 -4.04
N ARG A 61 -18.50 -5.46 -3.46
CA ARG A 61 -19.03 -4.23 -4.06
C ARG A 61 -17.97 -3.15 -4.22
N ARG A 62 -17.17 -2.89 -3.19
CA ARG A 62 -16.10 -1.89 -3.25
C ARG A 62 -15.01 -2.27 -4.24
N ALA A 63 -14.62 -3.54 -4.27
CA ALA A 63 -13.67 -4.05 -5.26
C ALA A 63 -14.22 -3.89 -6.68
N GLY A 64 -15.50 -4.23 -6.91
CA GLY A 64 -16.17 -4.04 -8.19
C GLY A 64 -16.27 -2.57 -8.61
N GLN A 65 -16.60 -1.67 -7.67
CA GLN A 65 -16.60 -0.23 -7.92
C GLN A 65 -15.21 0.32 -8.22
N ALA A 66 -14.19 -0.12 -7.48
CA ALA A 66 -12.80 0.25 -7.77
C ALA A 66 -12.39 -0.24 -9.16
N LEU A 67 -12.74 -1.47 -9.53
CA LEU A 67 -12.50 -2.04 -10.85
C LEU A 67 -13.24 -1.28 -11.96
N ALA A 68 -14.50 -0.90 -11.72
CA ALA A 68 -15.31 -0.16 -12.68
C ALA A 68 -14.87 1.32 -12.81
N ALA A 69 -14.27 1.89 -11.75
CA ALA A 69 -13.71 3.23 -11.74
C ALA A 69 -12.31 3.30 -12.35
N LEU A 70 -11.67 2.15 -12.64
CA LEU A 70 -10.44 2.14 -13.42
C LEU A 70 -10.76 2.62 -14.85
N PRO A 71 -10.12 3.70 -15.34
CA PRO A 71 -10.18 4.01 -16.77
C PRO A 71 -9.66 2.79 -17.55
N SER A 72 -10.17 2.54 -18.75
CA SER A 72 -9.87 1.39 -19.61
C SER A 72 -8.40 1.30 -20.10
N GLY A 73 -7.48 2.02 -19.47
CA GLY A 73 -6.04 1.90 -19.64
C GLY A 73 -5.41 1.26 -18.41
N ARG A 74 -4.58 0.24 -18.66
CA ARG A 74 -3.63 -0.38 -17.72
C ARG A 74 -3.19 0.61 -16.62
N PRO A 75 -3.25 0.24 -15.33
CA PRO A 75 -2.86 1.17 -14.27
C PRO A 75 -1.47 1.71 -14.58
N ALA A 76 -1.38 3.03 -14.75
CA ALA A 76 -0.10 3.69 -14.97
C ALA A 76 0.77 3.33 -13.77
N SER A 77 1.83 2.56 -14.02
CA SER A 77 2.85 2.28 -13.01
C SER A 77 3.21 3.62 -12.37
N ARG A 78 3.00 3.74 -11.05
CA ARG A 78 3.47 4.90 -10.28
C ARG A 78 4.97 4.76 -10.13
N ASP A 79 5.66 4.86 -11.25
CA ASP A 79 7.10 4.83 -11.29
C ASP A 79 7.60 6.13 -10.66
N THR A 80 8.03 6.03 -9.41
CA THR A 80 8.61 7.14 -8.65
C THR A 80 10.12 7.22 -8.83
N LEU A 81 10.72 6.36 -9.66
CA LEU A 81 12.16 6.40 -9.90
C LEU A 81 12.52 7.66 -10.69
N LEU A 82 13.56 8.34 -10.22
CA LEU A 82 14.17 9.42 -10.98
C LEU A 82 14.93 8.83 -12.16
N ASP A 83 15.15 9.63 -13.21
CA ASP A 83 15.94 9.21 -14.37
C ASP A 83 17.38 8.79 -14.01
N SER A 84 17.91 9.26 -12.87
CA SER A 84 19.18 8.80 -12.31
C SER A 84 19.13 7.37 -11.80
N ASP A 85 18.01 6.95 -11.23
CA ASP A 85 17.86 5.64 -10.56
C ASP A 85 17.64 4.53 -11.60
N ARG A 86 17.07 4.90 -12.74
CA ARG A 86 16.95 4.05 -13.93
C ARG A 86 18.29 3.79 -14.60
N LYS A 87 19.32 4.60 -14.32
CA LYS A 87 20.68 4.36 -14.80
C LYS A 87 21.35 3.32 -13.92
N VAL A 88 21.14 2.07 -14.27
CA VAL A 88 21.77 0.92 -13.63
C VAL A 88 23.29 0.96 -13.90
N PRO A 89 24.16 1.28 -12.93
CA PRO A 89 25.58 1.52 -13.18
C PRO A 89 26.35 0.26 -13.62
N TRP A 90 25.83 -0.92 -13.31
CA TRP A 90 26.41 -2.20 -13.75
C TRP A 90 26.00 -2.61 -15.17
N ARG A 91 25.06 -1.89 -15.81
CA ARG A 91 24.64 -2.13 -17.19
C ARG A 91 25.06 -0.97 -18.09
N GLY A 92 26.37 -0.76 -18.20
CA GLY A 92 26.97 -0.01 -19.31
C GLY A 92 27.75 1.25 -18.95
N ALA A 93 28.83 1.12 -18.19
CA ALA A 93 30.02 1.97 -18.36
C ALA A 93 30.77 1.62 -19.67
N GLN A 94 30.02 1.46 -20.76
CA GLN A 94 30.54 1.31 -22.11
C GLN A 94 29.86 2.40 -22.91
N THR A 95 30.53 3.55 -22.97
CA THR A 95 30.15 4.57 -23.93
C THR A 95 30.40 4.00 -25.33
N HIS A 96 29.59 4.41 -26.33
CA HIS A 96 29.79 3.99 -27.72
C HIS A 96 31.22 4.29 -28.23
N GLY A 97 31.91 5.25 -27.61
CA GLY A 97 33.32 5.57 -27.86
C GLY A 97 34.30 4.48 -27.40
N ASP A 98 34.06 3.81 -26.26
CA ASP A 98 34.97 2.78 -25.72
C ASP A 98 35.04 1.53 -26.61
N ARG A 99 33.95 1.20 -27.32
CA ARG A 99 33.91 0.04 -28.22
C ARG A 99 34.81 0.22 -29.44
N ALA A 100 34.95 1.45 -29.94
CA ALA A 100 35.82 1.76 -31.08
C ALA A 100 37.30 1.65 -30.70
N THR A 101 37.66 2.06 -29.48
CA THR A 101 39.05 2.03 -29.00
C THR A 101 39.53 0.61 -28.69
N VAL A 102 38.65 -0.26 -28.18
CA VAL A 102 38.97 -1.68 -27.91
C VAL A 102 39.17 -2.46 -29.22
N ALA A 103 38.34 -2.21 -30.24
CA ALA A 103 38.50 -2.83 -31.56
C ALA A 103 39.83 -2.43 -32.22
N GLN A 104 40.21 -1.15 -32.14
CA GLN A 104 41.42 -0.63 -32.76
C GLN A 104 42.72 -1.07 -32.06
N ARG A 105 42.63 -1.42 -30.76
CA ARG A 105 43.76 -1.94 -29.97
C ARG A 105 44.03 -3.43 -30.24
N GLY A 106 43.02 -4.20 -30.63
CA GLY A 106 43.17 -5.59 -31.03
C GLY A 106 43.88 -5.76 -32.38
N GLU A 107 43.66 -4.83 -33.33
CA GLU A 107 44.25 -4.91 -34.67
C GLU A 107 45.74 -4.54 -34.73
N ARG A 108 46.25 -3.73 -33.78
CA ARG A 108 47.67 -3.32 -33.74
C ARG A 108 48.58 -4.27 -32.96
N ALA A 109 48.02 -5.31 -32.35
CA ALA A 109 48.73 -6.24 -31.47
C ALA A 109 48.76 -7.68 -32.02
N SER A 110 48.69 -7.83 -33.35
CA SER A 110 49.01 -9.10 -34.02
C SER A 110 50.34 -8.93 -34.76
N PRO A 111 51.39 -9.72 -34.44
CA PRO A 111 52.66 -9.70 -35.16
C PRO A 111 52.53 -10.25 -36.58
#